data_AF-A0AAV9SC71-F1
#
_entry.id   AF-A0AAV9SC71-F1
#
_cell.length_a   1.000
_cell.length_b   1.000
_cell.length_c   1.000
_cell.angle_alpha   90.00
_cell.angle_beta   90.00
_cell.angle_gamma   90.00
#
_symmetry.space_group_name_H-M   'P 1'
#
loop_
_entity.id
_entity.type
_entity.pdbx_description
1 polymer ?
#
loop_
_entity_poly.entity_id
_entity_poly.type
_entity_poly.pdbx_seq_one_letter_code
_entity_poly.pdbx_strand_id
1 'polypeptide(L)'
;MLSKVMLGVILSLLILLTVGGNVVVCLAVCASRRLRCLTNCFFVSLAVTDLLLGLLVLPFSALLQLTDEWPFGPAFCNFYISMDVMLCTASILTLLAISVDRYLAVTMPLRYASLVLPWRVAVGLGSVWTVSVAVSFLPIQMGWNTVNGTVQNHGPWASKRK
;
A
#
# COMPACT_ATOMS: atom_id res chain seq x y z
N MET A 1 7.39 -18.71 -24.02
CA MET A 1 8.61 -17.96 -23.66
C MET A 1 8.48 -16.47 -23.98
N LEU A 2 8.14 -16.08 -25.22
CA LEU A 2 7.98 -14.66 -25.60
C LEU A 2 7.02 -13.88 -24.67
N SER A 3 5.88 -14.48 -24.31
CA SER A 3 4.88 -13.85 -23.43
C SER A 3 5.41 -13.57 -22.01
N LYS A 4 6.25 -14.44 -21.46
CA LYS A 4 6.85 -14.23 -20.12
C LYS A 4 7.93 -13.16 -20.16
N VAL A 5 8.72 -13.10 -21.23
CA VAL A 5 9.71 -12.02 -21.43
C VAL A 5 9.00 -10.66 -21.55
N MET A 6 7.94 -10.58 -22.37
CA MET A 6 7.14 -9.36 -22.48
C MET A 6 6.52 -8.94 -21.14
N LEU A 7 5.94 -9.89 -20.40
CA LEU A 7 5.38 -9.62 -19.08
C LEU A 7 6.45 -9.09 -18.12
N GLY A 8 7.62 -9.73 -18.06
CA GLY A 8 8.73 -9.29 -17.21
C GLY A 8 9.21 -7.88 -17.55
N VAL A 9 9.30 -7.53 -18.83
CA VAL A 9 9.65 -6.17 -19.27
C VAL A 9 8.59 -5.15 -18.82
N ILE A 10 7.31 -5.45 -19.04
CA ILE A 10 6.20 -4.56 -18.66
C ILE A 10 6.18 -4.35 -17.14
N LEU A 11 6.27 -5.42 -16.35
CA LEU A 11 6.27 -5.34 -14.88
C LEU A 11 7.49 -4.56 -14.36
N SER A 12 8.67 -4.79 -14.94
CA SER A 12 9.88 -4.04 -14.56
C SER A 12 9.75 -2.54 -14.85
N LEU A 13 9.19 -2.19 -16.01
CA LEU A 13 8.93 -0.79 -16.36
C LEU A 13 7.91 -0.14 -15.41
N LEU A 14 6.84 -0.87 -15.07
CA LEU A 14 5.85 -0.40 -14.10
C LEU A 14 6.47 -0.15 -12.72
N ILE A 15 7.30 -1.09 -12.22
CA ILE A 15 8.00 -0.93 -10.94
C ILE A 15 8.89 0.32 -10.97
N LEU A 16 9.68 0.50 -12.02
CA LEU A 16 10.56 1.67 -12.16
C LEU A 16 9.76 2.97 -12.19
N LEU A 17 8.64 3.00 -12.91
CA LEU A 17 7.78 4.18 -12.99
C LEU A 17 7.12 4.48 -11.64
N THR A 18 6.61 3.47 -10.95
CA THR A 18 5.99 3.61 -9.62
C THR A 18 6.99 4.14 -8.61
N VAL A 19 8.19 3.55 -8.54
CA VAL A 19 9.23 3.99 -7.60
C VAL A 19 9.72 5.39 -7.97
N GLY A 20 10.10 5.61 -9.23
CA GLY A 20 10.60 6.90 -9.69
C GLY A 20 9.60 8.03 -9.50
N GLY A 21 8.33 7.81 -9.88
CA GLY A 21 7.25 8.79 -9.72
C GLY A 21 7.02 9.18 -8.27
N ASN A 22 6.91 8.20 -7.37
CA ASN A 22 6.67 8.48 -5.95
C ASN A 22 7.89 9.08 -5.24
N VAL A 23 9.13 8.74 -5.65
CA VAL A 23 10.33 9.44 -5.17
C VAL A 23 10.26 10.92 -5.55
N VAL A 24 9.89 11.24 -6.79
CA VAL A 24 9.74 12.64 -7.23
C VAL A 24 8.69 13.38 -6.41
N VAL A 25 7.55 12.75 -6.10
CA VAL A 25 6.52 13.33 -5.21
C VAL A 25 7.11 13.65 -3.83
N CYS A 26 7.80 12.70 -3.20
CA CYS A 26 8.48 12.92 -1.92
C CYS A 26 9.49 14.07 -1.99
N LEU A 27 10.36 14.07 -3.01
CA LEU A 27 11.37 15.12 -3.19
C LEU A 27 10.74 16.49 -3.42
N ALA A 28 9.68 16.59 -4.20
CA ALA A 28 8.99 17.85 -4.48
C ALA A 28 8.42 18.48 -3.20
N VAL A 29 7.82 17.67 -2.32
CA VAL A 29 7.28 18.12 -1.03
C VAL A 29 8.41 18.49 -0.06
N CYS A 30 9.50 17.71 -0.01
CA CYS A 30 10.65 17.99 0.84
C CYS A 30 11.40 19.27 0.42
N ALA A 31 11.58 19.49 -0.88
CA ALA A 31 12.32 20.62 -1.44
C ALA A 31 11.62 21.97 -1.23
N SER A 32 10.29 22.01 -1.28
CA SER A 32 9.53 23.26 -1.15
C SER A 32 8.98 23.45 0.27
N ARG A 33 9.55 24.38 1.04
CA ARG A 33 8.98 24.80 2.34
C ARG A 33 7.53 25.27 2.22
N ARG A 34 7.14 25.85 1.08
CA ARG A 34 5.77 26.30 0.79
C ARG A 34 4.79 25.13 0.64
N LEU A 35 5.28 23.94 0.29
CA LEU A 35 4.49 22.71 0.18
C LEU A 35 4.50 21.87 1.47
N ARG A 36 5.07 22.34 2.59
CA ARG A 36 5.00 21.60 3.87
C ARG A 36 3.72 21.92 4.65
N CYS A 37 2.60 21.97 3.96
CA CYS A 37 1.27 22.13 4.55
C CYS A 37 0.69 20.77 4.96
N LEU A 38 -0.27 20.80 5.89
CA LEU A 38 -0.92 19.61 6.45
C LEU A 38 -1.54 18.68 5.41
N THR A 39 -2.12 19.26 4.35
CA THR A 39 -2.65 18.51 3.20
C THR A 39 -1.56 17.69 2.50
N ASN A 40 -0.33 18.18 2.47
CA ASN A 40 0.78 17.53 1.76
C ASN A 40 1.39 16.37 2.55
N CYS A 41 1.11 16.26 3.86
CA CYS A 41 1.45 15.07 4.63
C CYS A 41 0.70 13.82 4.14
N PHE A 42 -0.56 13.97 3.70
CA PHE A 42 -1.30 12.84 3.14
C PHE A 42 -0.71 12.37 1.80
N PHE A 43 -0.31 13.30 0.93
CA PHE A 43 0.37 12.97 -0.33
C PHE A 43 1.72 12.28 -0.08
N VAL A 44 2.48 12.70 0.94
CA VAL A 44 3.71 12.01 1.32
C VAL A 44 3.42 10.61 1.86
N SER A 45 2.38 10.43 2.69
CA SER A 45 1.99 9.10 3.16
C SER A 45 1.60 8.17 2.01
N LEU A 46 0.86 8.69 1.02
CA LEU A 46 0.49 7.96 -0.18
C LEU A 46 1.73 7.56 -0.99
N ALA A 47 2.66 8.50 -1.20
CA ALA A 47 3.92 8.22 -1.88
C ALA A 47 4.76 7.17 -1.12
N VAL A 48 4.78 7.21 0.21
CA VAL A 48 5.45 6.19 1.03
C VAL A 48 4.78 4.82 0.88
N THR A 49 3.44 4.73 0.91
CA THR A 49 2.75 3.45 0.68
C THR A 49 3.05 2.88 -0.69
N ASP A 50 3.07 3.71 -1.73
CA ASP A 50 3.32 3.27 -3.10
C ASP A 50 4.80 2.92 -3.34
N LEU A 51 5.74 3.59 -2.66
CA LEU A 51 7.15 3.19 -2.64
C LEU A 51 7.34 1.82 -1.99
N LEU A 52 6.68 1.59 -0.85
CA LEU A 52 6.72 0.29 -0.18
C LEU A 52 6.09 -0.81 -1.05
N LEU A 53 4.96 -0.53 -1.73
CA LEU A 53 4.38 -1.45 -2.71
C LEU A 53 5.36 -1.75 -3.85
N GLY A 54 5.92 -0.70 -4.45
CA GLY A 54 6.84 -0.81 -5.58
C GLY A 54 8.13 -1.56 -5.27
N LEU A 55 8.65 -1.42 -4.05
CA LEU A 55 9.90 -2.05 -3.63
C LEU A 55 9.70 -3.44 -3.01
N LEU A 56 8.61 -3.65 -2.27
CA LEU A 56 8.44 -4.85 -1.42
C LEU A 56 7.36 -5.80 -1.91
N VAL A 57 6.41 -5.36 -2.75
CA VAL A 57 5.30 -6.21 -3.21
C VAL A 57 5.44 -6.51 -4.69
N LEU A 58 5.60 -5.48 -5.52
CA LEU A 58 5.63 -5.64 -6.97
C LEU A 58 6.77 -6.56 -7.49
N PRO A 59 8.00 -6.55 -6.95
CA PRO A 59 9.06 -7.44 -7.43
C PRO A 59 8.75 -8.92 -7.12
N PHE A 60 8.17 -9.19 -5.96
CA PHE A 60 7.78 -10.55 -5.56
C PHE A 60 6.54 -11.02 -6.34
N SER A 61 5.59 -10.13 -6.62
CA SER A 61 4.46 -10.39 -7.49
C SER A 61 4.92 -10.74 -8.92
N ALA A 62 5.88 -9.97 -9.45
CA ALA A 62 6.48 -10.23 -10.75
C ALA A 62 7.23 -11.56 -10.79
N LEU A 63 7.99 -11.88 -9.73
CA LEU A 63 8.64 -13.19 -9.60
C LEU A 63 7.60 -14.30 -9.65
N LEU A 64 6.55 -14.22 -8.84
CA LEU A 64 5.48 -15.21 -8.77
C LEU A 64 4.79 -15.43 -10.12
N GLN A 65 4.54 -14.36 -10.89
CA GLN A 65 3.97 -14.46 -12.24
C GLN A 65 4.93 -15.05 -13.29
N LEU A 66 6.24 -14.94 -13.09
CA LEU A 66 7.23 -15.48 -14.01
C LEU A 66 7.57 -16.94 -13.69
N THR A 67 7.63 -17.31 -12.40
CA THR A 67 7.95 -18.66 -11.94
C THR A 67 6.72 -19.56 -11.82
N ASP A 68 5.51 -18.99 -11.83
CA ASP A 68 4.22 -19.67 -11.54
C ASP A 68 4.17 -20.38 -10.17
N GLU A 69 5.22 -20.23 -9.35
CA GLU A 69 5.36 -20.84 -8.04
C GLU A 69 6.03 -19.89 -7.05
N TRP A 70 5.70 -20.04 -5.76
CA TRP A 70 6.26 -19.25 -4.67
C TRP A 70 7.47 -19.97 -4.02
N PRO A 71 8.70 -19.43 -4.14
CA PRO A 71 9.90 -20.15 -3.71
C PRO A 71 10.28 -19.95 -2.23
N PHE A 72 9.72 -18.95 -1.54
CA PHE A 72 10.18 -18.52 -0.21
C PHE A 72 9.48 -19.21 0.97
N GLY A 73 8.74 -20.28 0.70
CA GLY A 73 8.00 -21.02 1.71
C GLY A 73 6.73 -20.31 2.22
N PRO A 74 5.94 -21.00 3.04
CA PRO A 74 4.58 -20.57 3.36
C PRO A 74 4.48 -19.42 4.37
N ALA A 75 5.36 -19.35 5.36
CA ALA A 75 5.38 -18.26 6.32
C ALA A 75 5.63 -16.90 5.63
N PHE A 76 6.58 -16.88 4.68
CA PHE A 76 6.85 -15.68 3.88
C PHE A 76 5.71 -15.35 2.92
N CYS A 77 4.98 -16.37 2.42
CA CYS A 77 3.77 -16.16 1.61
C CYS A 77 2.69 -15.41 2.40
N ASN A 78 2.40 -15.84 3.64
CA ASN A 78 1.42 -15.16 4.50
C ASN A 78 1.84 -13.74 4.85
N PHE A 79 3.13 -13.53 5.14
CA PHE A 79 3.66 -12.20 5.38
C PHE A 79 3.53 -11.30 4.15
N TYR A 80 3.89 -11.80 2.96
CA TYR A 80 3.75 -11.10 1.70
C TYR A 80 2.30 -10.70 1.42
N ILE A 81 1.35 -11.65 1.52
CA ILE A 81 -0.09 -11.37 1.31
C ILE A 81 -0.59 -10.34 2.33
N SER A 82 -0.19 -10.46 3.60
CA SER A 82 -0.56 -9.49 4.64
C SER A 82 -0.02 -8.10 4.33
N MET A 83 1.22 -8.00 3.84
CA MET A 83 1.84 -6.73 3.49
C MET A 83 1.20 -6.10 2.26
N ASP A 84 0.88 -6.89 1.24
CA ASP A 84 0.15 -6.44 0.04
C ASP A 84 -1.21 -5.83 0.41
N VAL A 85 -2.03 -6.57 1.17
CA VAL A 85 -3.34 -6.10 1.62
C VAL A 85 -3.20 -4.88 2.53
N MET A 86 -2.21 -4.86 3.43
CA MET A 86 -1.96 -3.72 4.32
C MET A 86 -1.65 -2.45 3.54
N LEU A 87 -0.72 -2.51 2.59
CA LEU A 87 -0.31 -1.34 1.84
C LEU A 87 -1.41 -0.84 0.89
N CYS A 88 -2.15 -1.75 0.25
CA CYS A 88 -3.32 -1.39 -0.55
C CYS A 88 -4.40 -0.72 0.30
N THR A 89 -4.68 -1.26 1.50
CA THR A 89 -5.65 -0.69 2.44
C THR A 89 -5.19 0.70 2.92
N ALA A 90 -3.92 0.85 3.25
CA ALA A 90 -3.35 2.13 3.67
C ALA A 90 -3.44 3.19 2.57
N SER A 91 -3.20 2.81 1.32
CA SER A 91 -3.33 3.69 0.16
C SER A 91 -4.78 4.17 -0.03
N ILE A 92 -5.76 3.25 -0.01
CA ILE A 92 -7.19 3.58 -0.13
C ILE A 92 -7.66 4.49 1.01
N LEU A 93 -7.32 4.16 2.26
CA LEU A 93 -7.71 4.96 3.42
C LEU A 93 -7.04 6.34 3.41
N THR A 94 -5.80 6.44 2.91
CA THR A 94 -5.12 7.73 2.72
C THR A 94 -5.82 8.55 1.63
N LEU A 95 -6.21 7.95 0.51
CA LEU A 95 -7.00 8.62 -0.53
C LEU A 95 -8.34 9.10 0.00
N LEU A 96 -9.03 8.29 0.80
CA LEU A 96 -10.27 8.70 1.46
C LEU A 96 -10.04 9.90 2.38
N ALA A 97 -8.97 9.88 3.18
CA ALA A 97 -8.61 11.02 4.03
C ALA A 97 -8.32 12.29 3.22
N ILE A 98 -7.64 12.17 2.08
CA ILE A 98 -7.43 13.29 1.14
C ILE A 98 -8.78 13.81 0.62
N SER A 99 -9.67 12.92 0.19
CA SER A 99 -11.00 13.32 -0.30
C SER A 99 -11.82 14.06 0.78
N VAL A 100 -11.80 13.57 2.02
CA VAL A 100 -12.47 14.22 3.16
C VAL A 100 -11.85 15.58 3.46
N ASP A 101 -10.52 15.68 3.50
CA ASP A 101 -9.81 16.94 3.71
C ASP A 101 -10.20 17.99 2.66
N ARG A 102 -10.21 17.61 1.38
CA ARG A 102 -10.63 18.49 0.28
C ARG A 102 -12.11 18.85 0.35
N TYR A 103 -12.98 17.90 0.72
CA TYR A 103 -14.39 18.16 0.91
C TYR A 103 -14.64 19.20 2.02
N LEU A 104 -13.96 19.07 3.17
CA LEU A 104 -14.06 20.03 4.28
C LEU A 104 -13.52 21.42 3.89
N ALA A 105 -12.44 21.47 3.10
CA ALA A 105 -11.88 22.74 2.61
C ALA A 105 -12.88 23.51 1.75
N VAL A 106 -13.65 22.82 0.89
CA VAL A 106 -14.63 23.43 -0.01
C VAL A 106 -15.92 23.79 0.71
N THR A 107 -16.43 22.90 1.56
CA THR A 107 -17.75 23.07 2.20
C THR A 107 -17.73 24.01 3.41
N MET A 108 -16.59 24.11 4.11
CA MET A 108 -16.50 24.87 5.36
C MET A 108 -15.23 25.74 5.43
N PRO A 109 -15.04 26.70 4.51
CA PRO A 109 -13.78 27.46 4.38
C PRO A 109 -13.39 28.23 5.65
N LEU A 110 -14.35 28.84 6.36
CA LEU A 110 -14.09 29.62 7.58
C LEU A 110 -13.75 28.74 8.80
N ARG A 111 -14.28 27.50 8.84
CA ARG A 111 -14.00 26.55 9.92
C ARG A 111 -12.79 25.67 9.63
N TYR A 112 -12.43 25.49 8.36
CA TYR A 112 -11.34 24.62 7.91
C TYR A 112 -10.02 24.89 8.65
N ALA A 113 -9.64 26.17 8.79
CA ALA A 113 -8.43 26.57 9.50
C ALA A 113 -8.41 26.15 10.99
N SER A 114 -9.57 26.02 11.62
CA SER A 114 -9.72 25.56 13.01
C SER A 114 -9.92 24.05 13.15
N LEU A 115 -10.29 23.36 12.07
CA LEU A 115 -10.53 21.91 12.05
C LEU A 115 -9.27 21.12 11.70
N VAL A 116 -8.46 21.63 10.77
CA VAL A 116 -7.26 20.94 10.27
C VAL A 116 -6.03 21.38 11.07
N LEU A 117 -5.85 20.76 12.23
CA LEU A 117 -4.66 20.95 13.08
C LEU A 117 -3.59 19.88 12.80
N PRO A 118 -2.29 20.20 12.96
CA PRO A 118 -1.21 19.26 12.73
C PRO A 118 -1.32 17.96 13.50
N TRP A 119 -1.71 18.04 14.79
CA TRP A 119 -1.88 16.86 15.63
C TRP A 119 -3.05 15.98 15.17
N ARG A 120 -4.15 16.58 14.68
CA ARG A 120 -5.32 15.83 14.18
C ARG A 120 -4.96 15.07 12.90
N VAL A 121 -4.17 15.69 12.03
CA VAL A 121 -3.65 15.03 10.81
C VAL A 121 -2.70 13.90 11.16
N ALA A 122 -1.80 14.10 12.13
CA ALA A 122 -0.91 13.04 12.60
C ALA A 122 -1.69 11.86 13.21
N VAL A 123 -2.72 12.13 14.02
CA VAL A 123 -3.61 11.09 14.57
C VAL A 123 -4.40 10.40 13.46
N GLY A 124 -4.93 11.14 12.49
CA GLY A 124 -5.61 10.59 11.33
C GLY A 124 -4.71 9.63 10.55
N LEU A 125 -3.48 10.05 10.24
CA LEU A 125 -2.52 9.20 9.55
C LEU A 125 -2.15 7.97 10.37
N GLY A 126 -1.85 8.13 11.66
CA GLY A 126 -1.60 7.02 12.57
C GLY A 126 -2.75 6.02 12.61
N SER A 127 -4.00 6.51 12.58
CA SER A 127 -5.19 5.66 12.55
C SER A 127 -5.31 4.88 11.23
N VAL A 128 -5.00 5.50 10.09
CA VAL A 128 -5.00 4.83 8.78
C VAL A 128 -4.04 3.64 8.78
N TRP A 129 -2.79 3.86 9.23
CA TRP A 129 -1.80 2.79 9.30
C TRP A 129 -2.21 1.69 10.29
N THR A 130 -2.69 2.08 11.47
CA THR A 130 -3.13 1.13 12.51
C THR A 130 -4.29 0.26 12.03
N VAL A 131 -5.32 0.86 11.42
CA VAL A 131 -6.47 0.14 10.87
C VAL A 131 -6.03 -0.78 9.73
N SER A 132 -5.15 -0.32 8.86
CA SER A 132 -4.64 -1.12 7.74
C SER A 132 -3.90 -2.37 8.22
N VAL A 133 -3.03 -2.22 9.24
CA VAL A 133 -2.33 -3.33 9.88
C VAL A 133 -3.34 -4.29 10.51
N ALA A 134 -4.28 -3.79 11.31
CA ALA A 134 -5.25 -4.62 11.99
C ALA A 134 -6.12 -5.44 11.03
N VAL A 135 -6.66 -4.81 9.98
CA VAL A 135 -7.54 -5.46 8.99
C VAL A 135 -6.79 -6.45 8.11
N SER A 136 -5.47 -6.29 7.96
CA SER A 136 -4.67 -7.15 7.10
C SER A 136 -4.02 -8.30 7.87
N PHE A 137 -3.26 -7.99 8.93
CA PHE A 137 -2.51 -8.99 9.67
C PHE A 137 -3.41 -9.88 10.53
N LEU A 138 -4.46 -9.35 11.17
CA LEU A 138 -5.30 -10.17 12.06
C LEU A 138 -6.02 -11.28 11.28
N PRO A 139 -6.74 -11.02 10.17
CA PRO A 139 -7.47 -12.08 9.49
C PRO A 139 -6.57 -13.13 8.85
N ILE A 140 -5.39 -12.73 8.35
CA ILE A 140 -4.48 -13.64 7.65
C ILE A 140 -3.69 -14.51 8.64
N GLN A 141 -3.16 -13.92 9.71
CA GLN A 141 -2.42 -14.66 10.74
C GLN A 141 -3.34 -15.56 11.58
N MET A 142 -4.61 -15.19 11.76
CA MET A 142 -5.60 -15.99 12.48
C MET A 142 -6.39 -16.94 11.57
N GLY A 143 -6.12 -16.93 10.25
CA GLY A 143 -6.78 -17.81 9.28
C GLY A 143 -8.25 -17.48 8.99
N TRP A 144 -8.78 -16.34 9.46
CA TRP A 144 -10.16 -15.88 9.22
C TRP A 144 -10.43 -15.61 7.74
N ASN A 145 -9.39 -15.43 6.92
CA ASN A 145 -9.53 -15.31 5.47
C ASN A 145 -9.79 -16.67 4.77
N THR A 146 -9.87 -17.78 5.51
CA THR A 146 -10.12 -19.12 4.96
C THR A 146 -11.37 -19.76 5.55
N VAL A 147 -12.07 -20.57 4.74
CA VAL A 147 -13.32 -21.26 5.14
C VAL A 147 -13.11 -22.21 6.33
N ASN A 148 -11.92 -22.80 6.44
CA ASN A 148 -11.59 -23.76 7.50
C ASN A 148 -10.93 -23.11 8.73
N GLY A 149 -10.74 -21.78 8.75
CA GLY A 149 -10.06 -21.09 9.85
C GLY A 149 -8.58 -21.44 9.99
N THR A 150 -7.98 -22.08 8.98
CA THR A 150 -6.57 -22.50 9.01
C THR A 150 -5.68 -21.41 8.43
N VAL A 151 -4.62 -21.05 9.13
CA VAL A 151 -3.56 -20.17 8.58
C VAL A 151 -3.08 -20.74 7.26
N GLN A 152 -2.97 -19.91 6.21
CA GLN A 152 -2.56 -20.33 4.85
C GLN A 152 -1.07 -20.74 4.83
N ASN A 153 -0.72 -21.82 5.52
CA ASN A 153 0.62 -22.41 5.50
C ASN A 153 0.89 -23.21 4.22
N HIS A 154 -0.03 -23.11 3.26
CA HIS A 154 0.11 -23.59 1.90
C HIS A 154 -0.34 -22.42 1.03
N GLY A 155 0.57 -21.85 0.23
CA GLY A 155 0.21 -20.74 -0.66
C GLY A 155 -0.98 -21.09 -1.56
N PRO A 156 -1.70 -20.12 -2.14
CA PRO A 156 -2.87 -20.34 -3.00
C PRO A 156 -2.64 -21.36 -4.13
N TRP A 157 -1.38 -21.53 -4.52
CA TRP A 157 -0.89 -22.36 -5.60
C TRP A 157 -0.70 -23.84 -5.22
N ALA A 158 -0.69 -24.17 -3.92
CA ALA A 158 -0.52 -25.55 -3.46
C ALA A 158 -1.73 -26.45 -3.82
N SER A 159 -2.92 -25.87 -3.95
CA SER A 159 -4.16 -26.60 -4.22
C SER A 159 -4.30 -27.12 -5.66
N LYS A 160 -3.50 -26.64 -6.62
CA LYS A 160 -3.58 -27.10 -8.02
C LYS A 160 -2.74 -28.34 -8.32
N ARG A 161 -2.14 -28.98 -7.31
CA ARG A 161 -1.47 -30.28 -7.45
C ARG A 161 -2.36 -31.42 -6.93
N LYS A 162 -3.34 -31.79 -7.74
CA LYS A 162 -3.88 -33.16 -7.84
C LYS A 162 -4.19 -33.45 -9.29
#